data_AF-A0A3N7EX56-F1
#
_entry.id   AF-A0A3N7EX56-F1
#
_cell.length_a   1.000
_cell.length_b   1.000
_cell.length_c   1.000
_cell.angle_alpha   90.00
_cell.angle_beta   90.00
_cell.angle_gamma   90.00
#
_symmetry.space_group_name_H-M   'P 1'
#
loop_
_entity.id
_entity.type
_entity.pdbx_description
1 polymer ?
#
loop_
_entity_poly.entity_id
_entity_poly.type
_entity_poly.pdbx_seq_one_letter_code
_entity_poly.pdbx_strand_id
1 'polypeptide(L)'
;MQYLFDENGRRYLNAFSGIVSVSCGHCHPQILNAITEQSKLLQHATTIYLNHTIADFAEALAAKMPGNLKGEIHHVINPNPHNNYGTSGKVAGFISETIQGVGGAVELAPGYLTMVYDIVRKAGGVCIADEVQSGFGRTGSCYWGFETQGVIPDIVTMAKGIDNGLPLGAVVTTPEIAQVMAQKIQFNTFGGNPVFSASGHEVLRVIDQERRQE
;
A
#
# COMPACT_ATOMS: atom_id res chain seq x y z
N MET A 1 18.13 12.40 0.20
CA MET A 1 19.51 11.88 0.27
C MET A 1 19.55 10.44 -0.25
N GLN A 2 20.52 10.05 -1.09
CA GLN A 2 20.61 8.69 -1.66
C GLN A 2 21.68 7.79 -1.01
N TYR A 3 22.39 8.33 -0.02
CA TYR A 3 23.49 7.65 0.63
C TYR A 3 23.15 7.32 2.08
N LEU A 4 23.70 6.22 2.57
CA LEU A 4 23.74 5.84 3.98
C LEU A 4 25.20 5.85 4.46
N PHE A 5 25.39 5.96 5.77
CA PHE A 5 26.71 6.00 6.39
C PHE A 5 26.77 4.94 7.49
N ASP A 6 27.89 4.23 7.58
CA ASP A 6 28.17 3.37 8.74
C ASP A 6 28.74 4.18 9.91
N GLU A 7 28.99 3.49 11.02
CA GLU A 7 29.53 4.06 12.25
C GLU A 7 30.93 4.68 12.10
N ASN A 8 31.67 4.32 11.04
CA ASN A 8 32.99 4.85 10.72
C ASN A 8 32.93 6.02 9.73
N GLY A 9 31.72 6.44 9.33
CA GLY A 9 31.50 7.50 8.35
C GLY A 9 31.71 7.07 6.90
N ARG A 10 31.85 5.77 6.62
CA ARG A 10 31.94 5.29 5.24
C ARG A 10 30.59 5.42 4.57
N ARG A 11 30.60 6.00 3.37
CA ARG A 11 29.40 6.28 2.57
C ARG A 11 29.05 5.10 1.66
N TYR A 12 27.78 4.72 1.65
CA TYR A 12 27.20 3.67 0.81
C TYR A 12 26.08 4.26 -0.06
N LEU A 13 26.11 4.00 -1.36
CA LEU A 13 24.97 4.29 -2.23
C LEU A 13 23.84 3.32 -1.89
N ASN A 14 22.67 3.84 -1.53
CA ASN A 14 21.50 3.01 -1.27
C ASN A 14 20.76 2.70 -2.58
N ALA A 15 21.18 1.66 -3.28
CA ALA A 15 20.54 1.20 -4.51
C ALA A 15 19.29 0.32 -4.26
N PHE A 16 18.91 0.09 -3.01
CA PHE A 16 17.78 -0.78 -2.64
C PHE A 16 16.63 -0.01 -1.95
N SER A 17 16.79 1.30 -1.73
CA SER A 17 15.80 2.16 -1.05
C SER A 17 15.34 1.59 0.29
N GLY A 18 16.28 1.03 1.09
CA GLY A 18 15.91 0.21 2.23
C GLY A 18 15.53 -1.18 1.73
N ILE A 19 14.25 -1.56 1.79
CA ILE A 19 13.70 -2.67 1.01
C ILE A 19 12.53 -2.09 0.22
N VAL A 20 12.86 -1.30 -0.81
CA VAL A 20 11.92 -0.52 -1.65
C VAL A 20 10.92 0.37 -0.87
N SER A 21 11.23 0.73 0.39
CA SER A 21 10.37 1.55 1.25
C SER A 21 10.64 3.04 1.12
N VAL A 22 11.90 3.43 0.86
CA VAL A 22 12.30 4.84 0.82
C VAL A 22 12.23 5.36 -0.63
N SER A 23 11.02 5.41 -1.17
CA SER A 23 10.75 5.79 -2.57
C SER A 23 11.04 7.25 -2.85
N CYS A 24 10.81 8.16 -1.89
CA CYS A 24 11.06 9.60 -2.02
C CYS A 24 12.52 9.99 -1.71
N GLY A 25 13.34 9.03 -1.29
CA GLY A 25 14.72 9.24 -0.83
C GLY A 25 14.78 9.55 0.68
N HIS A 26 15.96 9.36 1.27
CA HIS A 26 16.17 9.53 2.71
C HIS A 26 16.01 10.99 3.12
N CYS A 27 15.32 11.20 4.25
CA CYS A 27 15.11 12.51 4.88
C CYS A 27 14.56 13.57 3.91
N HIS A 28 13.57 13.19 3.09
CA HIS A 28 12.93 14.14 2.18
C HIS A 28 12.32 15.30 2.97
N PRO A 29 12.67 16.58 2.68
CA PRO A 29 12.38 17.70 3.57
C PRO A 29 10.87 17.92 3.79
N GLN A 30 10.06 17.77 2.75
CA GLN A 30 8.60 17.94 2.85
C GLN A 30 7.98 16.87 3.76
N ILE A 31 8.39 15.60 3.59
CA ILE A 31 7.89 14.46 4.37
C ILE A 31 8.36 14.57 5.83
N LEU A 32 9.64 14.91 6.05
CA LEU A 32 10.18 15.11 7.39
C LEU A 32 9.46 16.24 8.15
N ASN A 33 9.11 17.32 7.43
CA ASN A 33 8.33 18.40 8.00
C ASN A 33 6.92 17.94 8.40
N ALA A 34 6.20 17.21 7.53
CA ALA A 34 4.89 16.65 7.84
C ALA A 34 4.91 15.75 9.08
N ILE A 35 5.90 14.86 9.17
CA ILE A 35 6.13 13.98 10.34
C ILE A 35 6.34 14.82 11.61
N THR A 36 7.22 15.82 11.54
CA THR A 36 7.63 16.63 12.71
C THR A 36 6.47 17.48 13.21
N GLU A 37 5.75 18.18 12.32
CA GLU A 37 4.63 19.03 12.70
C GLU A 37 3.47 18.20 13.27
N GLN A 38 3.12 17.08 12.63
CA GLN A 38 2.07 16.21 13.16
C GLN A 38 2.46 15.62 14.53
N SER A 39 3.73 15.27 14.74
CA SER A 39 4.20 14.75 16.03
C SER A 39 4.11 15.76 17.17
N LYS A 40 4.27 17.06 16.88
CA LYS A 40 4.08 18.15 17.87
C LYS A 40 2.61 18.34 18.26
N LEU A 41 1.69 17.97 17.37
CA LEU A 41 0.25 18.10 17.59
C LEU A 41 -0.33 16.86 18.27
N LEU A 42 -0.13 15.68 17.66
CA LEU A 42 -0.69 14.42 18.12
C LEU A 42 0.12 13.25 17.55
N GLN A 43 0.92 12.62 18.40
CA GLN A 43 1.73 11.45 18.03
C GLN A 43 0.87 10.20 17.79
N HIS A 44 -0.19 10.01 18.59
CA HIS A 44 -1.02 8.83 18.52
C HIS A 44 -2.44 9.10 19.01
N ALA A 45 -3.42 8.66 18.22
CA ALA A 45 -4.77 8.38 18.67
C ALA A 45 -5.22 7.10 17.96
N THR A 46 -5.82 6.18 18.70
CA THR A 46 -6.47 5.02 18.10
C THR A 46 -7.70 5.45 17.31
N THR A 47 -8.13 4.65 16.33
CA THR A 47 -9.29 4.95 15.47
C THR A 47 -10.64 4.98 16.22
N ILE A 48 -10.66 4.64 17.52
CA ILE A 48 -11.82 4.88 18.40
C ILE A 48 -12.08 6.39 18.54
N TYR A 49 -11.03 7.21 18.48
CA TYR A 49 -11.13 8.66 18.51
C TYR A 49 -10.91 9.22 17.10
N LEU A 50 -11.87 10.01 16.64
CA LEU A 50 -11.81 10.60 15.31
C LEU A 50 -10.70 11.65 15.23
N ASN A 51 -9.88 11.54 14.19
CA ASN A 51 -8.92 12.54 13.78
C ASN A 51 -8.93 12.61 12.24
N HIS A 52 -8.79 13.80 11.68
CA HIS A 52 -8.91 14.02 10.23
C HIS A 52 -7.78 13.39 9.41
N THR A 53 -6.57 13.27 9.97
CA THR A 53 -5.38 12.88 9.19
C THR A 53 -5.51 11.53 8.48
N ILE A 54 -6.18 10.54 9.11
CA ILE A 54 -6.46 9.26 8.46
C ILE A 54 -7.46 9.39 7.31
N ALA A 55 -8.49 10.23 7.47
CA ALA A 55 -9.51 10.45 6.45
C ALA A 55 -8.94 11.20 5.25
N ASP A 56 -8.16 12.25 5.49
CA ASP A 56 -7.49 13.03 4.44
C ASP A 56 -6.51 12.14 3.65
N PHE A 57 -5.71 11.34 4.36
CA PHE A 57 -4.83 10.37 3.72
C PHE A 57 -5.62 9.33 2.93
N ALA A 58 -6.72 8.82 3.49
CA ALA A 58 -7.54 7.82 2.84
C ALA A 58 -8.19 8.35 1.55
N GLU A 59 -8.75 9.56 1.58
CA GLU A 59 -9.33 10.21 0.42
C GLU A 59 -8.27 10.46 -0.67
N ALA A 60 -7.10 10.99 -0.27
CA ALA A 60 -6.00 11.22 -1.19
C ALA A 60 -5.49 9.93 -1.84
N LEU A 61 -5.38 8.84 -1.06
CA LEU A 61 -4.95 7.53 -1.55
C LEU A 61 -5.99 6.91 -2.48
N ALA A 62 -7.28 6.95 -2.12
CA ALA A 62 -8.37 6.47 -2.98
C ALA A 62 -8.43 7.23 -4.31
N ALA A 63 -8.11 8.52 -4.32
CA ALA A 63 -8.03 9.32 -5.55
C ALA A 63 -6.90 8.88 -6.51
N LYS A 64 -5.93 8.07 -6.04
CA LYS A 64 -4.87 7.49 -6.89
C LYS A 64 -5.24 6.15 -7.51
N MET A 65 -6.40 5.60 -7.17
CA MET A 65 -6.82 4.30 -7.68
C MET A 65 -7.61 4.44 -8.99
N PRO A 66 -7.36 3.60 -10.00
CA PRO A 66 -8.13 3.60 -11.23
C PRO A 66 -9.48 2.88 -11.06
N GLY A 67 -10.42 3.19 -11.95
CA GLY A 67 -11.72 2.51 -12.02
C GLY A 67 -12.63 2.77 -10.81
N ASN A 68 -13.27 1.72 -10.32
CA ASN A 68 -14.22 1.76 -9.20
C ASN A 68 -13.58 1.42 -7.83
N LEU A 69 -12.24 1.34 -7.76
CA LEU A 69 -11.47 1.16 -6.53
C LEU A 69 -11.49 2.45 -5.70
N LYS A 70 -12.67 2.84 -5.22
CA LYS A 70 -12.90 4.04 -4.41
C LYS A 70 -13.49 3.72 -3.03
N GLY A 71 -13.37 2.46 -2.59
CA GLY A 71 -13.88 2.01 -1.29
C GLY A 71 -12.96 2.37 -0.12
N GLU A 72 -13.41 2.02 1.09
CA GLU A 72 -12.73 2.34 2.35
C GLU A 72 -11.32 1.71 2.45
N ILE A 73 -10.44 2.42 3.16
CA ILE A 73 -9.09 1.95 3.46
C ILE A 73 -9.06 1.23 4.80
N HIS A 74 -8.66 -0.04 4.79
CA HIS A 74 -8.49 -0.83 6.01
C HIS A 74 -7.01 -1.09 6.28
N HIS A 75 -6.52 -0.73 7.47
CA HIS A 75 -5.20 -1.15 7.95
C HIS A 75 -5.29 -2.62 8.42
N VAL A 76 -4.62 -3.54 7.70
CA VAL A 76 -4.64 -4.98 8.02
C VAL A 76 -3.26 -5.42 8.51
N ILE A 77 -3.20 -6.03 9.69
CA ILE A 77 -2.07 -6.85 10.14
C ILE A 77 -2.58 -8.27 10.36
N ASN A 78 -1.83 -9.22 9.82
CA ASN A 78 -2.04 -10.67 9.77
C ASN A 78 -2.78 -11.28 11.00
N PRO A 79 -3.96 -11.91 10.83
CA PRO A 79 -4.53 -12.77 11.86
C PRO A 79 -3.87 -14.15 11.87
N ASN A 80 -3.48 -14.59 13.07
CA ASN A 80 -2.85 -15.89 13.39
C ASN A 80 -3.45 -17.10 12.63
N PRO A 81 -2.65 -18.10 12.22
CA PRO A 81 -3.12 -19.30 11.52
C PRO A 81 -3.50 -20.39 12.53
N HIS A 82 -4.77 -20.40 12.95
CA HIS A 82 -5.37 -21.63 13.48
C HIS A 82 -6.65 -21.90 12.71
N ASN A 83 -6.61 -22.85 11.77
CA ASN A 83 -7.81 -23.32 11.10
C ASN A 83 -7.82 -24.85 11.03
N ASN A 84 -8.89 -25.45 11.57
CA ASN A 84 -9.05 -26.89 11.70
C ASN A 84 -10.38 -27.36 11.07
N TYR A 85 -10.75 -26.79 9.91
CA TYR A 85 -11.93 -27.19 9.13
C TYR A 85 -11.64 -27.06 7.63
N GLY A 86 -12.11 -28.04 6.84
CA GLY A 86 -11.91 -28.12 5.39
C GLY A 86 -12.51 -26.95 4.60
N THR A 87 -12.06 -26.77 3.36
CA THR A 87 -12.51 -25.69 2.48
C THR A 87 -13.94 -25.92 1.98
N SER A 88 -14.64 -24.85 1.61
CA SER A 88 -16.00 -24.91 1.04
C SER A 88 -16.07 -25.56 -0.36
N GLY A 89 -14.94 -25.99 -0.92
CA GLY A 89 -14.80 -26.39 -2.31
C GLY A 89 -14.90 -25.22 -3.31
N LYS A 90 -15.07 -23.98 -2.85
CA LYS A 90 -15.18 -22.77 -3.68
C LYS A 90 -13.93 -21.91 -3.55
N VAL A 91 -13.57 -21.23 -4.64
CA VAL A 91 -12.48 -20.26 -4.66
C VAL A 91 -12.93 -18.99 -3.93
N ALA A 92 -12.20 -18.60 -2.87
CA ALA A 92 -12.46 -17.34 -2.16
C ALA A 92 -11.80 -16.15 -2.89
N GLY A 93 -10.59 -16.34 -3.39
CA GLY A 93 -9.89 -15.33 -4.16
C GLY A 93 -8.47 -15.76 -4.54
N PHE A 94 -7.82 -14.89 -5.30
CA PHE A 94 -6.44 -15.01 -5.75
C PHE A 94 -5.67 -13.76 -5.36
N ILE A 95 -4.46 -13.94 -4.82
CA ILE A 95 -3.55 -12.85 -4.48
C ILE A 95 -2.21 -13.09 -5.15
N SER A 96 -1.64 -12.06 -5.76
CA SER A 96 -0.24 -12.06 -6.15
C SER A 96 0.36 -10.67 -6.16
N GLU A 97 1.68 -10.61 -5.97
CA GLU A 97 2.46 -9.46 -6.42
C GLU A 97 2.29 -9.30 -7.94
N THR A 98 2.24 -8.06 -8.42
CA THR A 98 2.13 -7.78 -9.86
C THR A 98 3.48 -7.88 -10.58
N ILE A 99 4.55 -7.66 -9.81
CA ILE A 99 5.93 -8.04 -10.11
C ILE A 99 6.48 -8.70 -8.85
N GLN A 100 6.96 -9.93 -8.92
CA GLN A 100 7.43 -10.64 -7.72
C GLN A 100 8.74 -10.01 -7.22
N GLY A 101 8.71 -9.29 -6.10
CA GLY A 101 9.89 -8.56 -5.64
C GLY A 101 10.92 -9.50 -5.01
N VAL A 102 10.59 -10.14 -3.88
CA VAL A 102 11.53 -11.05 -3.19
C VAL A 102 11.74 -12.35 -3.98
N GLY A 103 10.80 -12.71 -4.84
CA GLY A 103 10.93 -13.81 -5.80
C GLY A 103 12.00 -13.60 -6.88
N GLY A 104 12.66 -12.44 -6.91
CA GLY A 104 13.78 -12.14 -7.81
C GLY A 104 13.50 -11.03 -8.82
N ALA A 105 12.62 -10.07 -8.48
CA ALA A 105 12.17 -9.02 -9.40
C ALA A 105 11.64 -9.59 -10.72
N VAL A 106 10.74 -10.57 -10.64
CA VAL A 106 10.22 -11.32 -11.79
C VAL A 106 8.94 -10.67 -12.30
N GLU A 107 8.98 -10.17 -13.54
CA GLU A 107 7.79 -9.76 -14.27
C GLU A 107 6.96 -10.98 -14.71
N LEU A 108 5.65 -10.82 -14.69
CA LEU A 108 4.73 -11.86 -15.13
C LEU A 108 4.67 -11.88 -16.67
N ALA A 109 4.41 -13.06 -17.23
CA ALA A 109 4.23 -13.17 -18.68
C ALA A 109 3.05 -12.29 -19.15
N PRO A 110 3.15 -11.61 -20.31
CA PRO A 110 2.08 -10.76 -20.81
C PRO A 110 0.72 -11.49 -20.86
N GLY A 111 -0.32 -10.85 -20.30
CA GLY A 111 -1.68 -11.40 -20.23
C GLY A 111 -1.92 -12.45 -19.14
N TYR A 112 -0.90 -12.83 -18.37
CA TYR A 112 -1.04 -13.82 -17.29
C TYR A 112 -2.11 -13.41 -16.27
N LEU A 113 -2.03 -12.19 -15.72
CA LEU A 113 -3.02 -11.73 -14.74
C LEU A 113 -4.40 -11.56 -15.34
N THR A 114 -4.51 -11.15 -16.61
CA THR A 114 -5.80 -11.05 -17.31
C THR A 114 -6.51 -12.41 -17.32
N MET A 115 -5.79 -13.47 -17.70
CA MET A 115 -6.35 -14.83 -17.73
C MET A 115 -6.71 -15.34 -16.33
N VAL A 116 -5.82 -15.15 -15.35
CA VAL A 116 -6.05 -15.61 -13.97
C VAL A 116 -7.26 -14.90 -13.36
N TYR A 117 -7.37 -13.58 -13.52
CA TYR A 117 -8.49 -12.82 -12.97
C TYR A 117 -9.83 -13.24 -13.58
N ASP A 118 -9.87 -13.51 -14.89
CA ASP A 118 -11.07 -14.04 -15.56
C ASP A 118 -11.48 -15.41 -14.98
N ILE A 119 -10.52 -16.33 -14.80
CA ILE A 119 -10.79 -17.66 -14.21
C ILE A 119 -11.31 -17.54 -12.77
N VAL A 120 -10.66 -16.73 -11.94
CA VAL A 120 -11.02 -16.55 -10.52
C VAL A 120 -12.40 -15.93 -10.37
N ARG A 121 -12.71 -14.89 -11.16
CA ARG A 121 -14.02 -14.23 -11.14
C ARG A 121 -15.13 -15.17 -11.64
N LYS A 122 -14.88 -15.97 -12.68
CA LYS A 122 -15.82 -17.02 -13.13
C LYS A 122 -16.10 -18.07 -12.06
N ALA A 123 -15.14 -18.33 -11.17
CA ALA A 123 -15.31 -19.23 -10.03
C ALA A 123 -15.97 -18.55 -8.81
N GLY A 124 -16.28 -17.25 -8.88
CA GLY A 124 -16.89 -16.46 -7.81
C GLY A 124 -15.91 -15.94 -6.76
N GLY A 125 -14.61 -15.97 -7.02
CA GLY A 125 -13.58 -15.43 -6.14
C GLY A 125 -13.21 -13.98 -6.47
N VAL A 126 -12.53 -13.31 -5.54
CA VAL A 126 -11.97 -11.95 -5.72
C VAL A 126 -10.51 -11.97 -6.13
N CYS A 127 -10.06 -10.95 -6.85
CA CYS A 127 -8.69 -10.78 -7.31
C CYS A 127 -7.98 -9.68 -6.50
N ILE A 128 -6.83 -10.00 -5.92
CA ILE A 128 -6.07 -9.13 -5.04
C ILE A 128 -4.71 -8.85 -5.67
N ALA A 129 -4.38 -7.57 -5.85
CA ALA A 129 -3.03 -7.15 -6.21
C ALA A 129 -2.23 -6.81 -4.96
N ASP A 130 -1.12 -7.50 -4.75
CA ASP A 130 -0.13 -7.13 -3.74
C ASP A 130 0.84 -6.09 -4.31
N GLU A 131 0.56 -4.83 -4.03
CA GLU A 131 1.32 -3.66 -4.46
C GLU A 131 2.29 -3.16 -3.37
N VAL A 132 2.60 -3.99 -2.36
CA VAL A 132 3.50 -3.60 -1.28
C VAL A 132 4.88 -3.17 -1.82
N GLN A 133 5.37 -3.77 -2.90
CA GLN A 133 6.68 -3.40 -3.51
C GLN A 133 6.55 -2.55 -4.77
N SER A 134 5.59 -2.87 -5.63
CA SER A 134 5.43 -2.29 -6.97
C SER A 134 4.59 -1.01 -7.01
N GLY A 135 3.86 -0.70 -5.93
CA GLY A 135 3.03 0.51 -5.85
C GLY A 135 3.84 1.80 -5.69
N PHE A 136 3.12 2.92 -5.60
CA PHE A 136 3.66 4.27 -5.40
C PHE A 136 4.70 4.69 -6.45
N GLY A 137 4.42 4.39 -7.72
CA GLY A 137 5.26 4.81 -8.85
C GLY A 137 6.55 4.01 -9.01
N ARG A 138 6.73 2.89 -8.29
CA ARG A 138 7.97 2.10 -8.35
C ARG A 138 8.28 1.60 -9.76
N THR A 139 7.25 1.22 -10.50
CA THR A 139 7.36 0.70 -11.87
C THR A 139 7.50 1.81 -12.93
N GLY A 140 7.49 3.09 -12.53
CA GLY A 140 7.50 4.22 -13.45
C GLY A 140 6.10 4.59 -13.87
N SER A 141 5.78 4.44 -15.16
CA SER A 141 4.63 4.93 -15.96
C SER A 141 3.22 5.03 -15.35
N CYS A 142 3.00 4.51 -14.15
CA CYS A 142 1.73 4.47 -13.45
C CYS A 142 1.96 4.41 -11.92
N TYR A 143 0.92 4.68 -11.14
CA TYR A 143 1.02 4.61 -9.68
C TYR A 143 1.18 3.17 -9.19
N TRP A 144 0.52 2.22 -9.85
CA TRP A 144 0.42 0.82 -9.40
C TRP A 144 0.95 -0.17 -10.43
N GLY A 145 1.62 -1.22 -9.98
CA GLY A 145 2.17 -2.26 -10.84
C GLY A 145 1.10 -2.98 -11.67
N PHE A 146 -0.11 -3.22 -11.14
CA PHE A 146 -1.20 -3.89 -11.87
C PHE A 146 -1.60 -3.14 -13.14
N GLU A 147 -1.42 -1.81 -13.19
CA GLU A 147 -1.73 -1.02 -14.38
C GLU A 147 -0.81 -1.40 -15.54
N THR A 148 0.47 -1.67 -15.27
CA THR A 148 1.42 -2.20 -16.28
C THR A 148 1.01 -3.57 -16.81
N GLN A 149 0.23 -4.33 -16.03
CA GLN A 149 -0.28 -5.65 -16.38
C GLN A 149 -1.65 -5.60 -17.07
N GLY A 150 -2.22 -4.40 -17.26
CA GLY A 150 -3.49 -4.20 -17.96
C GLY A 150 -4.70 -4.79 -17.23
N VAL A 151 -4.65 -4.89 -15.89
CA VAL A 151 -5.74 -5.41 -15.06
C VAL A 151 -6.16 -4.41 -13.99
N ILE A 152 -7.41 -4.52 -13.51
CA ILE A 152 -7.88 -3.80 -12.33
C ILE A 152 -8.31 -4.87 -11.31
N PRO A 153 -7.66 -4.95 -10.12
CA PRO A 153 -8.02 -5.90 -9.08
C PRO A 153 -9.30 -5.48 -8.35
N ASP A 154 -9.83 -6.37 -7.52
CA ASP A 154 -10.95 -6.07 -6.62
C ASP A 154 -10.45 -5.50 -5.28
N ILE A 155 -9.23 -5.89 -4.86
CA ILE A 155 -8.55 -5.44 -3.63
C ILE A 155 -7.08 -5.14 -3.95
N VAL A 156 -6.53 -4.08 -3.36
CA VAL A 156 -5.09 -3.74 -3.43
C VAL A 156 -4.51 -3.71 -2.03
N THR A 157 -3.44 -4.44 -1.77
CA THR A 157 -2.66 -4.34 -0.53
C THR A 157 -1.40 -3.54 -0.77
N MET A 158 -1.05 -2.62 0.14
CA MET A 158 0.10 -1.74 -0.03
C MET A 158 0.75 -1.35 1.30
N ALA A 159 2.05 -1.07 1.29
CA ALA A 159 2.85 -0.63 2.44
C ALA A 159 4.14 0.02 1.91
N LYS A 160 5.27 -0.14 2.60
CA LYS A 160 6.63 0.25 2.18
C LYS A 160 6.73 1.68 1.65
N GLY A 161 6.59 1.87 0.33
CA GLY A 161 6.66 3.18 -0.31
C GLY A 161 5.59 4.17 0.16
N ILE A 162 4.51 3.67 0.78
CA ILE A 162 3.34 4.44 1.20
C ILE A 162 3.63 5.69 2.04
N ASP A 163 4.65 5.65 2.90
CA ASP A 163 4.97 6.72 3.85
C ASP A 163 6.48 7.02 3.93
N ASN A 164 7.23 6.51 2.97
CA ASN A 164 8.68 6.64 2.84
C ASN A 164 9.49 6.09 4.04
N GLY A 165 8.98 5.06 4.73
CA GLY A 165 9.75 4.24 5.68
C GLY A 165 9.20 4.19 7.11
N LEU A 166 8.01 4.75 7.37
CA LEU A 166 7.31 4.56 8.63
C LEU A 166 6.45 3.26 8.59
N PRO A 167 5.89 2.82 9.74
CA PRO A 167 5.08 1.60 9.80
C PRO A 167 3.62 1.82 9.35
N LEU A 168 3.41 2.08 8.06
CA LEU A 168 2.08 2.18 7.46
C LEU A 168 1.83 1.09 6.43
N GLY A 169 0.61 0.56 6.43
CA GLY A 169 0.10 -0.34 5.40
C GLY A 169 -1.39 -0.11 5.23
N ALA A 170 -1.90 -0.30 4.03
CA ALA A 170 -3.28 -0.02 3.68
C ALA A 170 -3.83 -1.12 2.75
N VAL A 171 -5.15 -1.30 2.81
CA VAL A 171 -5.91 -2.10 1.86
C VAL A 171 -6.97 -1.19 1.25
N VAL A 172 -6.98 -1.07 -0.07
CA VAL A 172 -8.07 -0.40 -0.81
C VAL A 172 -8.90 -1.47 -1.50
N THR A 173 -10.21 -1.28 -1.54
CA THR A 173 -11.14 -2.23 -2.18
C THR A 173 -12.29 -1.49 -2.85
N THR A 174 -13.20 -2.21 -3.49
CA THR A 174 -14.45 -1.65 -4.02
C THR A 174 -15.45 -1.34 -2.88
N PRO A 175 -16.37 -0.37 -3.07
CA PRO A 175 -17.42 -0.10 -2.07
C PRO A 175 -18.27 -1.32 -1.71
N GLU A 176 -18.54 -2.21 -2.69
CA GLU A 176 -19.29 -3.44 -2.47
C GLU A 176 -18.60 -4.38 -1.47
N ILE A 177 -17.27 -4.55 -1.60
CA ILE A 177 -16.48 -5.39 -0.69
C ILE A 177 -16.32 -4.69 0.68
N ALA A 178 -16.05 -3.38 0.70
CA ALA A 178 -15.93 -2.60 1.94
C ALA A 178 -17.21 -2.68 2.80
N GLN A 179 -18.38 -2.70 2.17
CA GLN A 179 -19.67 -2.79 2.87
C GLN A 179 -19.80 -4.06 3.74
N VAL A 180 -19.14 -5.15 3.37
CA VAL A 180 -19.10 -6.38 4.18
C VAL A 180 -18.33 -6.16 5.49
N MET A 181 -17.29 -5.33 5.45
CA MET A 181 -16.45 -4.99 6.59
C MET A 181 -17.12 -3.97 7.52
N ALA A 182 -17.99 -3.10 7.01
CA ALA A 182 -18.77 -2.17 7.82
C ALA A 182 -19.63 -2.85 8.91
N GLN A 183 -19.93 -4.14 8.74
CA GLN A 183 -20.67 -4.95 9.71
C GLN A 183 -19.77 -5.73 10.69
N LYS A 184 -18.45 -5.56 10.62
CA LYS A 184 -17.47 -6.30 11.42
C LYS A 184 -16.70 -5.35 12.33
N ILE A 185 -16.34 -5.84 13.51
CA ILE A 185 -15.40 -5.13 14.38
C ILE A 185 -14.00 -5.48 13.91
N GLN A 186 -13.36 -4.54 13.22
CA GLN A 186 -11.94 -4.58 12.89
C GLN A 186 -11.23 -3.48 13.66
N PHE A 187 -10.24 -3.86 14.46
CA PHE A 187 -9.50 -2.95 15.32
C PHE A 187 -7.99 -3.17 15.20
N ASN A 188 -7.24 -2.08 15.11
CA ASN A 188 -5.79 -2.09 15.21
C ASN A 188 -5.39 -0.90 16.09
N THR A 189 -4.63 -1.17 17.17
CA THR A 189 -4.15 -0.14 18.09
C THR A 189 -3.47 1.01 17.36
N PHE A 190 -2.62 0.72 16.37
CA PHE A 190 -1.81 1.69 15.63
C PHE A 190 -2.33 2.00 14.22
N GLY A 191 -3.42 1.34 13.80
CA GLY A 191 -4.03 1.61 12.49
C GLY A 191 -4.41 3.08 12.39
N GLY A 192 -4.11 3.70 11.24
CA GLY A 192 -4.45 5.11 11.02
C GLY A 192 -3.72 6.10 11.92
N ASN A 193 -2.54 5.74 12.43
CA ASN A 193 -1.75 6.64 13.26
C ASN A 193 -1.62 8.03 12.61
N PRO A 194 -1.85 9.14 13.34
CA PRO A 194 -1.86 10.47 12.74
C PRO A 194 -0.55 10.87 12.06
N VAL A 195 0.59 10.56 12.70
CA VAL A 195 1.92 10.88 12.15
C VAL A 195 2.17 10.09 10.86
N PHE A 196 1.78 8.82 10.84
CA PHE A 196 2.01 7.97 9.67
C PHE A 196 1.10 8.38 8.51
N SER A 197 -0.17 8.68 8.80
CA SER A 197 -1.13 9.19 7.80
C SER A 197 -0.69 10.52 7.20
N ALA A 198 -0.18 11.45 8.02
CA ALA A 198 0.38 12.72 7.54
C ALA A 198 1.62 12.51 6.65
N SER A 199 2.51 11.58 7.02
CA SER A 199 3.66 11.19 6.19
C SER A 199 3.19 10.59 4.86
N GLY A 200 2.23 9.66 4.89
CA GLY A 200 1.71 9.03 3.69
C GLY A 200 1.02 10.01 2.74
N HIS A 201 0.26 10.95 3.30
CA HIS A 201 -0.37 12.01 2.50
C HIS A 201 0.68 12.89 1.80
N GLU A 202 1.76 13.24 2.51
CA GLU A 202 2.85 14.03 1.93
C GLU A 202 3.65 13.24 0.88
N VAL A 203 3.80 11.92 1.05
CA VAL A 203 4.41 11.06 0.02
C VAL A 203 3.63 11.13 -1.30
N LEU A 204 2.29 11.03 -1.25
CA LEU A 204 1.47 11.13 -2.47
C LEU A 204 1.70 12.48 -3.17
N ARG A 205 1.75 13.57 -2.41
CA ARG A 205 2.05 14.91 -2.95
C ARG A 205 3.43 14.99 -3.57
N VAL A 206 4.45 14.43 -2.93
CA VAL A 206 5.83 14.42 -3.45
C VAL A 206 5.93 13.60 -4.73
N ILE A 207 5.28 12.43 -4.80
CA ILE A 207 5.24 11.62 -6.02
C ILE A 207 4.65 12.44 -7.18
N ASP A 208 3.49 13.07 -6.98
CA ASP A 208 2.86 13.91 -8.01
C ASP A 208 3.74 15.11 -8.43
N GLN A 209 4.22 15.88 -7.45
CA GLN A 209 4.97 17.12 -7.70
C GLN A 209 6.29 16.85 -8.44
N GLU A 210 6.96 15.76 -8.09
CA GLU A 210 8.25 15.38 -8.67
C GLU A 210 8.10 14.41 -9.85
N ARG A 211 6.86 14.09 -10.24
CA ARG A 211 6.51 13.25 -11.39
C ARG A 211 7.25 11.90 -11.36
N ARG A 212 7.28 11.26 -10.18
CA ARG A 212 8.06 10.03 -9.95
C ARG A 212 7.44 8.78 -10.61
N GLN A 213 6.26 8.92 -11.16
CA GLN A 213 5.51 7.93 -11.93
C GLN A 213 5.63 8.13 -13.46
N GLU A 214 6.56 8.97 -13.92
CA GLU A 214 6.84 9.26 -15.32
C GLU A 214 8.31 9.02 -15.67
#